data_AF-A0A0R1LK01-F1
#
_entry.id   AF-A0A0R1LK01-F1
#
_cell.length_a   1.000
_cell.length_b   1.000
_cell.length_c   1.000
_cell.angle_alpha   90.00
_cell.angle_beta   90.00
_cell.angle_gamma   90.00
#
_symmetry.space_group_name_H-M   'P 1'
#
loop_
_entity.id
_entity.type
_entity.pdbx_description
1 polymer ?
#
loop_
_entity_poly.entity_id
_entity_poly.type
_entity_poly.pdbx_seq_one_letter_code
_entity_poly.pdbx_strand_id
1 'polypeptide(L)' 'MTRMKWLEANIVVVVWAVIFGEVIGYVGQSLEQMPYKPMQLGITMAIVALIAVNGITLLARSDKKSAKN' A
#
# COMPACT_ATOMS: atom_id res chain seq x y z
N MET A 1 -15.70 -11.86 -0.94
CA MET A 1 -15.40 -10.59 -1.63
C MET A 1 -15.65 -10.80 -3.11
N THR A 2 -16.45 -9.96 -3.76
CA THR A 2 -16.67 -10.05 -5.22
C THR A 2 -15.48 -9.45 -5.95
N ARG A 3 -15.25 -9.83 -7.22
CA ARG A 3 -14.10 -9.34 -8.01
C ARG A 3 -14.09 -7.81 -8.13
N MET A 4 -15.27 -7.19 -8.27
CA MET A 4 -15.41 -5.73 -8.33
C MET A 4 -15.01 -5.04 -7.02
N LYS A 5 -15.48 -5.53 -5.88
CA LYS A 5 -15.12 -4.96 -4.57
C LYS A 5 -13.61 -5.06 -4.28
N TRP A 6 -12.96 -6.12 -4.77
CA TRP A 6 -11.51 -6.26 -4.65
C TRP A 6 -10.75 -5.26 -5.54
N LEU A 7 -11.22 -5.05 -6.77
CA LEU A 7 -10.63 -4.06 -7.67
C LEU A 7 -10.79 -2.63 -7.12
N GLU A 8 -11.99 -2.27 -6.67
CA GLU A 8 -12.28 -0.98 -6.03
C GLU A 8 -11.34 -0.71 -4.85
N ALA A 9 -11.15 -1.70 -3.98
CA ALA A 9 -10.24 -1.59 -2.83
C ALA A 9 -8.78 -1.35 -3.27
N ASN A 10 -8.28 -2.06 -4.29
CA ASN A 10 -6.92 -1.89 -4.77
C ASN A 10 -6.70 -0.53 -5.44
N ILE A 11 -7.69 -0.01 -6.18
CA ILE A 11 -7.62 1.33 -6.76
C ILE A 11 -7.52 2.38 -5.66
N VAL A 12 -8.37 2.28 -4.63
CA VAL A 12 -8.34 3.19 -3.47
C VAL A 12 -6.98 3.13 -2.77
N VAL A 13 -6.45 1.92 -2.54
CA VAL A 13 -5.11 1.72 -1.94
C VAL A 13 -4.02 2.42 -2.74
N VAL A 14 -4.01 2.25 -4.06
CA VAL A 14 -2.97 2.86 -4.92
C VAL A 14 -3.05 4.39 -4.88
N VAL A 15 -4.25 4.96 -5.01
CA VAL A 15 -4.43 6.42 -4.96
C VAL A 15 -3.92 7.00 -3.64
N TRP A 16 -4.32 6.41 -2.52
CA TRP A 16 -3.88 6.88 -1.21
C TRP A 16 -2.39 6.63 -0.95
N ALA A 17 -1.84 5.52 -1.42
CA ALA A 17 -0.42 5.20 -1.24
C ALA A 17 0.49 6.22 -1.94
N VAL A 18 0.11 6.69 -3.14
CA VAL A 18 0.87 7.73 -3.85
C VAL A 18 0.84 9.04 -3.07
N ILE A 19 -0.35 9.50 -2.67
CA ILE A 19 -0.52 10.77 -1.94
C ILE A 19 0.22 10.75 -0.61
N PHE A 20 0.04 9.70 0.19
CA PHE A 20 0.74 9.57 1.47
C PHE A 20 2.25 9.38 1.28
N GLY A 21 2.67 8.70 0.23
CA GLY A 21 4.07 8.56 -0.12
C GLY A 21 4.75 9.91 -0.29
N GLU A 22 4.15 10.82 -1.06
CA GLU A 22 4.68 12.17 -1.25
C GLU A 22 4.69 12.98 0.06
N VAL A 23 3.64 12.89 0.88
CA VAL A 23 3.60 13.56 2.18
C VAL A 23 4.74 13.08 3.09
N ILE A 24 4.94 11.76 3.18
CA ILE A 24 6.03 11.16 3.97
C ILE A 24 7.39 11.58 3.42
N GLY A 25 7.55 11.58 2.10
CA GLY A 25 8.79 12.00 1.44
C GLY A 25 9.14 13.45 1.67
N TYR A 26 8.15 14.34 1.60
CA TYR A 26 8.33 15.77 1.89
C TYR A 26 8.75 16.01 3.34
N VAL A 27 8.13 15.31 4.29
CA VAL A 27 8.51 15.35 5.70
C VAL A 27 9.91 14.77 5.90
N GLY A 28 10.22 13.62 5.29
CA GLY A 28 11.53 12.96 5.38
C GLY A 28 12.67 13.81 4.80
N GLN A 29 12.44 14.50 3.69
CA GLN A 29 13.39 15.47 3.13
C GLN A 29 13.74 16.56 4.15
N SER A 30 12.74 17.08 4.86
CA SER A 30 12.92 18.14 5.84
C SER A 30 13.68 17.68 7.09
N LEU A 31 13.65 16.38 7.40
CA LEU A 31 14.29 15.78 8.57
C LEU A 31 15.73 15.31 8.28
N GLU A 32 15.96 14.68 7.13
CA GLU A 32 17.23 13.97 6.83
C GLU A 32 18.00 14.56 5.64
N GLN A 33 17.53 15.67 5.05
CA GLN A 33 18.09 16.26 3.82
C GLN A 33 18.29 15.25 2.68
N MET A 34 17.46 14.20 2.64
CA MET A 34 17.55 13.19 1.60
C MET A 34 17.08 13.73 0.24
N PRO A 35 17.65 13.24 -0.87
CA PRO A 35 17.22 13.63 -2.21
C PRO A 35 15.78 13.18 -2.47
N TYR A 36 14.85 14.13 -2.45
CA TYR A 36 13.44 13.89 -2.69
C TYR A 36 13.14 13.81 -4.19
N LYS A 37 12.64 12.64 -4.63
CA LYS A 37 12.17 12.40 -6.00
C LYS A 37 10.70 11.96 -5.96
N PRO A 38 9.74 12.90 -6.04
CA PRO A 38 8.31 12.63 -5.81
C PRO A 38 7.77 11.47 -6.65
N MET A 39 8.08 11.46 -7.96
CA MET A 39 7.58 10.44 -8.88
C MET A 39 8.08 9.03 -8.54
N GLN A 40 9.36 8.91 -8.18
CA GLN A 40 9.95 7.63 -7.80
C GLN A 40 9.31 7.13 -6.50
N LEU A 41 9.15 8.02 -5.52
CA LEU A 41 8.58 7.69 -4.22
C LEU A 41 7.11 7.25 -4.32
N GLY A 42 6.30 7.97 -5.10
CA GLY A 42 4.89 7.63 -5.33
C GLY A 42 4.71 6.24 -5.94
N ILE A 43 5.52 5.91 -6.96
CA ILE A 43 5.49 4.58 -7.60
C ILE A 43 5.92 3.49 -6.61
N THR A 44 7.02 3.71 -5.88
CA THR A 44 7.50 2.75 -4.88
C THR A 44 6.44 2.49 -3.81
N MET A 45 5.82 3.54 -3.27
CA MET A 45 4.77 3.41 -2.25
C MET A 45 3.52 2.71 -2.77
N ALA A 46 3.10 2.97 -4.02
CA ALA A 46 2.00 2.26 -4.65
C ALA A 46 2.24 0.75 -4.74
N ILE A 47 3.44 0.34 -5.17
CA ILE A 47 3.82 -1.08 -5.29
C ILE A 47 3.84 -1.74 -3.90
N VAL A 48 4.50 -1.10 -2.93
CA VAL A 48 4.60 -1.63 -1.56
C VAL A 48 3.23 -1.79 -0.92
N ALA A 49 2.36 -0.78 -1.05
CA ALA A 49 1.00 -0.82 -0.50
C ALA A 49 0.16 -1.92 -1.16
N LEU A 50 0.26 -2.09 -2.48
CA LEU A 50 -0.46 -3.14 -3.20
C LEU A 50 -0.04 -4.54 -2.71
N ILE A 51 1.27 -4.77 -2.54
CA ILE A 51 1.79 -6.04 -2.05
C ILE A 51 1.36 -6.27 -0.59
N ALA A 52 1.51 -5.26 0.27
CA ALA A 52 1.18 -5.38 1.69
C ALA A 52 -0.31 -5.68 1.90
N VAL A 53 -1.22 -4.94 1.27
CA VAL A 53 -2.66 -5.11 1.45
C VAL A 53 -3.14 -6.48 0.95
N ASN A 54 -2.64 -6.92 -0.20
CA ASN A 54 -2.99 -8.25 -0.73
C ASN A 54 -2.33 -9.37 0.10
N GLY A 55 -1.10 -9.19 0.56
CA GLY A 55 -0.40 -10.12 1.44
C GLY A 55 -1.12 -10.32 2.77
N ILE A 56 -1.50 -9.24 3.45
CA ILE A 56 -2.30 -9.28 4.69
C ILE A 56 -3.63 -10.01 4.44
N THR A 57 -4.30 -9.71 3.32
CA THR A 57 -5.56 -10.36 2.96
C THR A 57 -5.39 -11.87 2.74
N LEU A 58 -4.27 -12.31 2.16
CA LEU A 58 -3.97 -13.73 1.98
C LEU A 58 -3.70 -14.42 3.31
N LEU A 59 -2.85 -13.83 4.15
CA LEU A 59 -2.53 -14.37 5.48
C LEU A 59 -3.78 -14.48 6.36
N ALA A 60 -4.63 -13.45 6.38
CA ALA A 60 -5.88 -13.44 7.13
C ALA A 60 -6.88 -14.51 6.66
N ARG A 61 -6.82 -14.95 5.40
CA ARG A 61 -7.65 -16.07 4.90
C ARG A 61 -7.11 -17.42 5.35
N SER A 62 -5.79 -17.57 5.38
CA SER A 62 -5.13 -18.80 5.84
C SER A 62 -5.44 -19.09 7.31
N ASP A 63 -5.41 -18.06 8.15
CA ASP A 63 -5.72 -18.16 9.59
C ASP A 63 -7.15 -18.69 9.84
N LYS A 64 -8.16 -18.10 9.19
CA LYS A 64 -9.57 -18.55 9.31
C LYS A 64 -9.82 -19.96 8.80
N LYS A 65 -9.04 -20.43 7.83
CA LYS A 65 -9.17 -21.80 7.31
C LYS A 65 -8.62 -22.81 8.33
N SER A 66 -7.57 -22.45 9.07
CA SER A 66 -7.00 -23.30 10.11
C SER A 66 -7.90 -23.40 11.34
N ALA A 67 -8.54 -22.30 11.76
CA ALA A 67 -9.42 -22.26 12.93
C ALA A 67 -10.75 -23.03 12.77
N LYS A 68 -11.09 -23.46 11.55
CA LYS A 68 -12.33 -24.18 11.23
C LYS A 68 -12.14 -25.70 11.11
N ASN A 69 -10.91 -26.20 11.25
CA ASN A 69 -10.60 -27.64 11.18
C ASN A 69 -10.46 -28.22 12.58
#